data_AF-A0A8J6HJ38-F1
#
_entry.id   AF-A0A8J6HJ38-F1
#
_cell.length_a   1.000
_cell.length_b   1.000
_cell.length_c   1.000
_cell.angle_alpha   90.00
_cell.angle_beta   90.00
_cell.angle_gamma   90.00
#
_symmetry.space_group_name_H-M   'P 1'
#
loop_
_entity.id
_entity.type
_entity.pdbx_description
1 polymer ?
#
loop_
_entity_poly.entity_id
_entity_poly.type
_entity_poly.pdbx_seq_one_letter_code
_entity_poly.pdbx_strand_id
1 'polypeptide(L)'
;MWMSRRVSAGCSSAPCAFGCTSVGASGFACGCPQGYQRIGQGHCLSTITPATVGYGHDIGDVPTYPINEGYGSASNDKLITTEGCFSCKINGRHRRHYKLNLEQKSVGNHTLRQIFKRSKRFRRHHHGEDLELKISLGQTKHRMRIIKIQPSVKREMEYMIVRGNESGKFELMKKHGVWALHFKRRLRHPGAFDLLIHGRPSKSQQENNYDKPLTLRVRLVVTE
;
A
#
# COMPACT_ATOMS: atom_id res chain seq x y z
N MET A 1 -35.48 10.61 4.89
CA MET A 1 -34.63 11.83 5.01
C MET A 1 -33.22 11.45 4.56
N TRP A 2 -32.88 11.68 3.29
CA TRP A 2 -31.57 11.34 2.75
C TRP A 2 -30.56 12.40 3.21
N MET A 3 -29.55 11.98 3.98
CA MET A 3 -28.42 12.85 4.34
C MET A 3 -27.65 13.18 3.05
N SER A 4 -27.91 14.37 2.50
CA SER A 4 -27.02 14.96 1.50
C SER A 4 -25.65 15.14 2.15
N ARG A 5 -24.67 14.30 1.76
CA ARG A 5 -23.26 14.57 2.06
C ARG A 5 -22.93 15.92 1.44
N ARG A 6 -22.85 16.96 2.27
CA ARG A 6 -22.32 18.26 1.85
C ARG A 6 -20.89 18.02 1.37
N VAL A 7 -20.68 18.07 0.06
CA VAL A 7 -19.34 18.16 -0.51
C VAL A 7 -18.84 19.54 -0.11
N SER A 8 -17.81 19.60 0.73
CA SER A 8 -17.22 20.87 1.14
C SER A 8 -16.66 21.60 -0.11
N ALA A 9 -16.80 22.92 -0.16
CA ALA A 9 -16.54 23.73 -1.36
C ALA A 9 -15.20 23.42 -2.06
N GLY A 10 -14.14 23.18 -1.29
CA GLY A 10 -12.82 22.84 -1.82
C GLY A 10 -12.71 21.49 -2.55
N CYS A 11 -13.67 20.57 -2.35
CA CYS A 11 -13.68 19.25 -2.99
C CYS A 11 -14.54 19.15 -4.25
N SER A 12 -15.37 20.15 -4.54
CA SER A 12 -16.34 20.09 -5.64
C SER A 12 -15.66 20.07 -7.03
N SER A 13 -14.49 20.71 -7.15
CA SER A 13 -13.66 20.74 -8.36
C SER A 13 -12.33 19.99 -8.21
N ALA A 14 -12.15 19.25 -7.12
CA ALA A 14 -10.90 18.55 -6.85
C ALA A 14 -10.72 17.34 -7.80
N PRO A 15 -9.58 17.20 -8.50
CA PRO A 15 -9.32 16.10 -9.41
C PRO A 15 -8.95 14.78 -8.68
N CYS A 16 -9.51 14.52 -7.51
CA CYS A 16 -9.15 13.37 -6.68
C CYS A 16 -9.70 12.06 -7.25
N ALA A 17 -8.86 11.02 -7.27
CA ALA A 17 -9.25 9.66 -7.65
C ALA A 17 -9.84 8.88 -6.46
N PHE A 18 -9.35 9.11 -5.24
CA PHE A 18 -9.68 8.30 -4.05
C PHE A 18 -10.13 9.16 -2.87
N GLY A 19 -11.36 9.69 -2.96
CA GLY A 19 -11.92 10.55 -1.92
C GLY A 19 -11.21 11.91 -1.81
N CYS A 20 -11.91 12.87 -1.21
CA CYS A 20 -11.42 14.23 -1.06
C CYS A 20 -11.77 14.74 0.35
N THR A 21 -10.81 15.41 0.98
CA THR A 21 -11.02 16.14 2.21
C THR A 21 -10.70 17.61 1.98
N SER A 22 -11.61 18.50 2.39
CA SER A 22 -11.38 19.94 2.29
C SER A 22 -10.36 20.39 3.33
N VAL A 23 -9.37 21.17 2.89
CA VAL A 23 -8.33 21.75 3.74
C VAL A 23 -8.45 23.27 3.66
N GLY A 24 -8.98 23.89 4.71
CA GLY A 24 -9.24 25.33 4.74
C GLY A 24 -10.38 25.78 3.81
N ALA A 25 -10.40 27.06 3.45
CA ALA A 25 -11.50 27.68 2.70
C ALA A 25 -11.58 27.27 1.22
N SER A 26 -10.45 26.94 0.59
CA SER A 26 -10.38 26.61 -0.84
C SER A 26 -9.41 25.46 -1.18
N GLY A 27 -8.76 24.86 -0.18
CA GLY A 27 -7.84 23.76 -0.39
C GLY A 27 -8.51 22.38 -0.31
N PHE A 28 -7.83 21.38 -0.84
CA PHE A 28 -8.22 19.99 -0.71
C PHE A 28 -7.02 19.06 -0.58
N ALA A 29 -7.27 17.87 -0.05
CA ALA A 29 -6.34 16.76 -0.05
C ALA A 29 -7.03 15.51 -0.59
N CYS A 30 -6.43 14.89 -1.61
CA CYS A 30 -6.88 13.61 -2.13
C CYS A 30 -6.39 12.47 -1.24
N GLY A 31 -7.27 11.48 -1.02
CA GLY A 31 -6.96 10.26 -0.28
C GLY A 31 -6.22 9.21 -1.12
N CYS A 32 -5.98 8.05 -0.51
CA CYS A 32 -5.39 6.88 -1.15
C CYS A 32 -6.29 5.66 -0.94
N PRO A 33 -6.28 4.68 -1.86
CA PRO A 33 -7.03 3.45 -1.69
C PRO A 33 -6.43 2.59 -0.58
N GLN A 34 -7.20 1.59 -0.12
CA GLN A 34 -6.76 0.67 0.94
C GLN A 34 -5.44 -0.02 0.58
N GLY A 35 -4.55 -0.16 1.57
CA GLY A 35 -3.22 -0.74 1.40
C GLY A 35 -2.17 0.22 0.81
N TYR A 36 -2.53 1.48 0.54
CA TYR A 36 -1.60 2.53 0.12
C TYR A 36 -1.49 3.64 1.15
N GLN A 37 -0.27 4.14 1.32
CA GLN A 37 0.05 5.31 2.10
C GLN A 37 0.22 6.53 1.20
N ARG A 38 -0.26 7.68 1.65
CA ARG A 38 -0.04 8.95 0.97
C ARG A 38 1.43 9.36 1.07
N ILE A 39 2.04 9.67 -0.06
CA ILE A 39 3.41 10.21 -0.18
C ILE A 39 3.37 11.51 -0.97
N GLY A 40 4.19 12.48 -0.57
CA GLY A 40 4.19 13.81 -1.17
C GLY A 40 2.81 14.46 -1.16
N GLN A 41 2.52 15.21 -2.22
CA GLN A 41 1.33 16.06 -2.32
C GLN A 41 0.27 15.52 -3.29
N GLY A 42 0.34 14.26 -3.70
CA GLY A 42 -0.61 13.73 -4.68
C GLY A 42 -0.39 12.28 -5.11
N HIS A 43 0.31 11.49 -4.30
CA HIS A 43 0.76 10.16 -4.69
C HIS A 43 0.44 9.15 -3.59
N CYS A 44 0.20 7.92 -4.01
CA CYS A 44 -0.11 6.79 -3.16
C CYS A 44 0.94 5.70 -3.39
N LEU A 45 1.51 5.19 -2.31
CA LEU A 45 2.58 4.20 -2.33
C LEU A 45 2.24 3.00 -1.44
N SER A 46 2.58 1.81 -1.91
CA SER A 46 2.48 0.56 -1.15
C SER A 46 3.77 -0.24 -1.35
N THR A 47 4.16 -1.04 -0.35
CA THR A 47 5.45 -1.75 -0.32
C THR A 47 5.25 -3.25 -0.19
N ILE A 48 6.27 -4.03 -0.55
CA ILE A 48 6.28 -5.50 -0.41
C ILE A 48 5.95 -5.97 1.01
N THR A 49 6.40 -5.21 2.01
CA THR A 49 5.92 -5.31 3.38
C THR A 49 4.77 -4.33 3.51
N PRO A 50 3.50 -4.77 3.55
CA PRO A 50 2.38 -3.84 3.68
C PRO A 50 2.55 -3.04 4.97
N ALA A 51 2.38 -1.72 4.89
CA ALA A 51 2.44 -0.82 6.04
C ALA A 51 1.23 -0.97 6.99
N THR A 52 0.50 -2.08 6.93
CA THR A 52 -0.66 -2.34 7.77
C THR A 52 -0.21 -2.75 9.17
N VAL A 53 -0.06 -1.72 10.01
CA VAL A 53 -0.35 -1.86 11.44
C VAL A 53 -1.81 -2.32 11.54
N GLY A 54 -2.00 -3.61 11.82
CA GLY A 54 -3.31 -4.23 12.02
C GLY A 54 -4.03 -4.56 10.71
N TYR A 55 -4.57 -5.78 10.63
CA TYR A 55 -5.28 -6.39 9.51
C TYR A 55 -4.41 -7.00 8.41
N GLY A 56 -4.33 -8.34 8.51
CA GLY A 56 -4.31 -9.31 7.40
C GLY A 56 -3.13 -9.27 6.43
N HIS A 57 -2.41 -10.39 6.34
CA HIS A 57 -1.54 -10.65 5.18
C HIS A 57 -2.38 -10.60 3.90
N ASP A 58 -2.00 -9.71 2.97
CA ASP A 58 -2.52 -9.65 1.60
C ASP A 58 -2.13 -10.93 0.83
N ILE A 59 -2.95 -11.98 0.97
CA ILE A 59 -2.98 -13.11 0.03
C ILE A 59 -3.95 -12.70 -1.08
N GLY A 60 -3.39 -12.40 -2.25
CA GLY A 60 -4.03 -11.93 -3.49
C GLY A 60 -5.57 -11.91 -3.57
N ASP A 61 -6.10 -10.72 -3.88
CA ASP A 61 -7.37 -10.47 -4.58
C ASP A 61 -8.64 -11.14 -4.02
N VAL A 62 -8.72 -11.32 -2.70
CA VAL A 62 -9.96 -11.73 -2.01
C VAL A 62 -10.45 -10.57 -1.13
N PRO A 63 -11.68 -10.04 -1.32
CA PRO A 63 -12.25 -9.06 -0.41
C PRO A 63 -12.51 -9.71 0.95
N THR A 64 -11.74 -9.28 1.96
CA THR A 64 -11.95 -9.67 3.35
C THR A 64 -12.83 -8.63 4.04
N TYR A 65 -13.98 -9.07 4.54
CA TYR A 65 -14.85 -8.23 5.37
C TYR A 65 -14.37 -8.30 6.83
N PRO A 66 -14.32 -7.17 7.55
CA PRO A 66 -13.89 -7.17 8.95
C PRO A 66 -14.97 -7.77 9.84
N ILE A 67 -14.60 -8.78 10.64
CA ILE A 67 -15.38 -9.20 11.80
C ILE A 67 -15.06 -8.18 12.90
N ASN A 68 -16.06 -7.42 13.32
CA ASN A 68 -15.92 -6.47 14.42
C ASN A 68 -15.96 -7.26 15.75
N GLU A 69 -14.80 -7.49 16.36
CA GLU A 69 -14.71 -7.98 17.73
C GLU A 69 -15.02 -6.82 18.69
N GLY A 70 -16.27 -6.75 19.12
CA GLY A 70 -16.72 -5.91 20.22
C GLY A 70 -17.75 -6.67 21.04
N TYR A 71 -17.67 -6.52 22.37
CA TYR A 71 -18.36 -7.25 23.45
C TYR A 71 -17.59 -8.51 23.89
N GLY A 72 -16.80 -8.49 24.97
CA GLY A 72 -17.10 -7.91 26.28
C GLY A 72 -17.66 -9.03 27.15
N SER A 73 -16.87 -9.47 28.14
CA SER A 73 -17.17 -10.56 29.06
C SER A 73 -18.62 -10.59 29.51
N ALA A 74 -19.31 -11.70 29.26
CA ALA A 74 -20.55 -12.04 29.93
C ALA A 74 -20.43 -13.48 30.45
N SER A 75 -20.55 -13.56 31.76
CA SER A 75 -20.68 -14.73 32.61
C SER A 75 -21.71 -15.75 32.13
N ASN A 76 -21.55 -16.97 32.66
CA ASN A 76 -22.45 -18.13 32.57
C ASN A 76 -23.94 -17.82 32.40
N ASP A 77 -24.56 -18.70 31.61
CA ASP A 77 -25.96 -19.09 31.59
C ASP A 77 -26.99 -18.05 31.14
N LYS A 78 -27.49 -18.22 29.90
CA LYS A 78 -28.92 -18.39 29.54
C LYS A 78 -29.19 -17.94 28.09
N LEU A 79 -29.38 -18.93 27.20
CA LEU A 79 -30.36 -19.06 26.10
C LEU A 79 -30.55 -17.85 25.14
N ILE A 80 -30.57 -18.01 23.83
CA ILE A 80 -31.70 -18.57 23.04
C ILE A 80 -31.23 -18.98 21.64
N THR A 81 -31.64 -20.17 21.20
CA THR A 81 -31.58 -20.70 19.83
C THR A 81 -32.72 -20.14 18.98
N THR A 82 -32.46 -19.69 17.73
CA THR A 82 -33.43 -19.75 16.62
C THR A 82 -32.73 -19.82 15.24
N GLU A 83 -32.71 -21.02 14.70
CA GLU A 83 -33.03 -21.44 13.33
C GLU A 83 -32.98 -20.42 12.17
N GLY A 84 -32.15 -20.73 11.17
CA GLY A 84 -32.13 -20.09 9.84
C GLY A 84 -31.13 -20.77 8.90
N CYS A 85 -31.57 -21.88 8.29
CA CYS A 85 -30.77 -22.80 7.46
C CYS A 85 -30.42 -22.22 6.07
N PHE A 86 -29.15 -22.32 5.64
CA PHE A 86 -28.78 -22.33 4.21
C PHE A 86 -27.90 -23.55 3.93
N SER A 87 -28.51 -24.60 3.39
CA SER A 87 -27.81 -25.78 2.88
C SER A 87 -27.13 -25.44 1.55
N CYS A 88 -25.81 -25.65 1.46
CA CYS A 88 -25.13 -25.87 0.19
C CYS A 88 -24.62 -27.32 0.17
N LYS A 89 -25.37 -28.19 -0.51
CA LYS A 89 -25.01 -29.60 -0.75
C LYS A 89 -24.12 -29.66 -2.00
N ILE A 90 -22.82 -29.92 -1.82
CA ILE A 90 -21.96 -30.40 -2.91
C ILE A 90 -21.37 -31.75 -2.51
N ASN A 91 -21.93 -32.82 -3.06
CA ASN A 91 -21.27 -34.11 -3.11
C ASN A 91 -20.11 -34.03 -4.11
N GLY A 92 -18.87 -34.13 -3.62
CA GLY A 92 -17.69 -34.13 -4.49
C GLY A 92 -16.38 -34.36 -3.76
N ARG A 93 -16.09 -35.63 -3.45
CA ARG A 93 -14.76 -36.29 -3.37
C ARG A 93 -13.55 -35.52 -2.80
N HIS A 94 -12.98 -36.12 -1.75
CA HIS A 94 -11.57 -36.18 -1.37
C HIS A 94 -10.76 -34.87 -1.31
N ARG A 95 -10.14 -34.61 -0.14
CA ARG A 95 -8.67 -34.51 -0.05
C ARG A 95 -8.15 -34.49 1.40
N ARG A 96 -7.41 -35.56 1.71
CA ARG A 96 -6.23 -35.70 2.56
C ARG A 96 -6.05 -34.70 3.71
N HIS A 97 -6.20 -35.24 4.92
CA HIS A 97 -5.63 -34.71 6.14
C HIS A 97 -4.09 -34.72 6.02
N TYR A 98 -3.45 -33.55 6.06
CA TYR A 98 -2.04 -33.45 6.40
C TYR A 98 -1.98 -32.83 7.80
N LYS A 99 -1.43 -33.57 8.77
CA LYS A 99 -1.07 -33.04 10.09
C LYS A 99 0.30 -32.38 9.92
N LEU A 100 0.42 -31.09 10.23
CA LEU A 100 1.71 -30.51 10.62
C LEU A 100 1.63 -30.06 12.07
N ASN A 101 2.44 -30.71 12.90
CA ASN A 101 2.91 -30.18 14.16
C ASN A 101 3.76 -28.94 13.86
N LEU A 102 3.41 -27.80 14.47
CA LEU A 102 4.25 -26.62 14.47
C LEU A 102 4.68 -26.33 15.90
N GLU A 103 5.90 -26.75 16.23
CA GLU A 103 6.60 -26.35 17.44
C GLU A 103 6.81 -24.82 17.43
N GLN A 104 6.35 -24.17 18.49
CA GLN A 104 6.57 -22.75 18.72
C GLN A 104 7.94 -22.55 19.39
N LYS A 105 8.84 -21.80 18.74
CA LYS A 105 9.93 -21.09 19.41
C LYS A 105 9.84 -19.59 19.09
N SER A 106 9.67 -18.81 20.15
CA SER A 106 9.61 -17.34 20.15
C SER A 106 10.96 -16.71 19.82
N VAL A 107 10.97 -15.58 19.11
CA VAL A 107 11.86 -14.43 19.41
C VAL A 107 11.14 -13.14 19.01
N GLY A 108 11.13 -12.16 19.91
CA GLY A 108 10.26 -10.98 19.86
C GLY A 108 10.57 -9.94 18.77
N ASN A 109 9.51 -9.34 18.23
CA ASN A 109 9.58 -8.21 17.29
C ASN A 109 9.26 -6.89 18.01
N HIS A 110 10.31 -6.27 18.56
CA HIS A 110 10.26 -4.94 19.18
C HIS A 110 10.94 -3.90 18.26
N THR A 111 10.56 -3.77 16.98
CA THR A 111 11.25 -2.83 16.05
C THR A 111 10.38 -2.14 15.00
N LEU A 112 9.04 -2.17 15.10
CA LEU A 112 8.17 -1.59 14.06
C LEU A 112 7.85 -0.10 14.21
N ARG A 113 8.26 0.56 15.30
CA ARG A 113 7.95 1.98 15.55
C ARG A 113 8.85 2.97 14.79
N GLN A 114 9.82 2.49 14.00
CA GLN A 114 10.86 3.34 13.37
C GLN A 114 10.81 3.47 11.84
N ILE A 115 9.98 2.70 11.12
CA ILE A 115 10.04 2.65 9.64
C ILE A 115 9.52 3.94 8.99
N PHE A 116 8.62 4.66 9.65
CA PHE A 116 8.26 6.02 9.29
C PHE A 116 8.40 6.90 10.53
N LYS A 117 9.62 7.40 10.81
CA LYS A 117 9.75 8.53 11.73
C LYS A 117 8.83 9.63 11.20
N ARG A 118 7.74 9.88 11.93
CA ARG A 118 6.77 10.96 11.69
C ARG A 118 7.56 12.22 11.39
N SER A 119 7.67 12.58 10.12
CA SER A 119 8.08 13.92 9.70
C SER A 119 6.92 14.87 9.99
N LYS A 120 6.54 15.00 11.26
CA LYS A 120 5.81 16.13 11.80
C LYS A 120 6.81 17.26 11.99
N ARG A 121 7.37 17.75 10.89
CA ARG A 121 7.96 19.08 10.86
C ARG A 121 7.57 19.68 9.52
N PHE A 122 6.74 20.72 9.58
CA PHE A 122 6.72 21.76 8.56
C PHE A 122 8.16 22.29 8.42
N ARG A 123 8.97 21.63 7.59
CA ARG A 123 10.32 22.04 7.24
C ARG A 123 10.42 22.02 5.71
N ARG A 124 10.09 23.20 5.18
CA ARG A 124 10.75 23.89 4.06
C ARG A 124 11.56 22.99 3.12
N HIS A 125 11.03 22.82 1.89
CA HIS A 125 11.78 22.68 0.63
C HIS A 125 12.82 21.55 0.48
N HIS A 126 12.62 20.38 1.08
CA HIS A 126 13.24 19.16 0.52
C HIS A 126 12.24 18.49 -0.43
N HIS A 127 12.43 18.65 -1.73
CA HIS A 127 11.52 18.25 -2.81
C HIS A 127 11.41 16.73 -3.05
N GLY A 128 11.80 15.88 -2.10
CA GLY A 128 11.84 14.43 -2.28
C GLY A 128 11.42 13.63 -1.06
N GLU A 129 10.77 12.50 -1.32
CA GLU A 129 10.35 11.50 -0.35
C GLU A 129 11.43 10.41 -0.21
N ASP A 130 11.71 9.99 1.02
CA ASP A 130 12.71 8.96 1.33
C ASP A 130 12.03 7.68 1.82
N LEU A 131 12.44 6.54 1.27
CA LEU A 131 11.90 5.22 1.63
C LEU A 131 13.06 4.24 1.82
N GLU A 132 13.21 3.70 3.02
CA GLU A 132 14.16 2.61 3.30
C GLU A 132 13.40 1.29 3.47
N LEU A 133 13.83 0.27 2.72
CA LEU A 133 13.23 -1.07 2.75
C LEU A 133 14.30 -2.11 3.05
N LYS A 134 13.97 -3.03 3.95
CA LYS A 134 14.76 -4.23 4.22
C LYS A 134 13.99 -5.44 3.71
N ILE A 135 14.64 -6.27 2.90
CA ILE A 135 14.05 -7.46 2.30
C ILE A 135 15.05 -8.61 2.34
N SER A 136 14.58 -9.84 2.45
CA SER A 136 15.46 -11.01 2.40
C SER A 136 15.78 -11.40 0.95
N LEU A 137 16.89 -12.12 0.76
CA LEU A 137 17.31 -12.60 -0.55
C LEU A 137 16.24 -13.50 -1.20
N GLY A 138 15.48 -14.23 -0.38
CA GLY A 138 14.34 -15.04 -0.80
C GLY A 138 13.19 -14.25 -1.44
N GLN A 139 13.08 -12.95 -1.14
CA GLN A 139 12.06 -12.05 -1.69
C GLN A 139 12.46 -11.40 -3.02
N THR A 140 13.64 -11.71 -3.54
CA THR A 140 14.19 -11.08 -4.76
C THR A 140 13.85 -11.82 -6.06
N LYS A 141 12.94 -12.82 -6.04
CA LYS A 141 12.62 -13.65 -7.21
C LYS A 141 12.20 -12.79 -8.43
N HIS A 142 12.29 -13.38 -9.62
CA HIS A 142 11.88 -12.71 -10.86
C HIS A 142 10.44 -12.15 -10.76
N ARG A 143 10.26 -10.89 -11.16
CA ARG A 143 8.98 -10.15 -11.08
C ARG A 143 8.41 -10.01 -9.67
N MET A 144 9.20 -10.21 -8.62
CA MET A 144 8.79 -9.85 -7.26
C MET A 144 8.67 -8.35 -7.16
N ARG A 145 7.50 -7.91 -6.69
CA ARG A 145 7.14 -6.51 -6.56
C ARG A 145 7.67 -5.93 -5.26
N ILE A 146 8.36 -4.81 -5.36
CA ILE A 146 8.99 -4.10 -4.24
C ILE A 146 8.10 -2.94 -3.78
N ILE A 147 7.62 -2.14 -4.74
CA ILE A 147 6.83 -0.93 -4.50
C ILE A 147 5.70 -0.85 -5.54
N LYS A 148 4.52 -0.38 -5.13
CA LYS A 148 3.46 0.15 -6.00
C LYS A 148 3.35 1.65 -5.82
N ILE A 149 3.20 2.38 -6.92
CA ILE A 149 3.04 3.83 -6.93
C ILE A 149 1.90 4.18 -7.90
N GLN A 150 1.04 5.09 -7.49
CA GLN A 150 -0.02 5.65 -8.34
C GLN A 150 -0.34 7.08 -7.92
N PRO A 151 -0.86 7.92 -8.83
CA PRO A 151 -1.38 9.24 -8.45
C PRO A 151 -2.60 9.10 -7.54
N SER A 152 -2.82 10.08 -6.65
CA SER A 152 -4.08 10.23 -5.91
C SER A 152 -5.10 11.10 -6.66
N VAL A 153 -4.71 11.59 -7.84
CA VAL A 153 -5.54 12.37 -8.76
C VAL A 153 -5.92 11.52 -9.98
N LYS A 154 -6.98 11.91 -10.69
CA LYS A 154 -7.49 11.20 -11.88
C LYS A 154 -6.56 11.27 -13.09
N ARG A 155 -5.58 12.19 -13.07
CA ARG A 155 -4.63 12.40 -14.16
C ARG A 155 -3.58 11.30 -14.20
N GLU A 156 -3.16 10.96 -15.41
CA GLU A 156 -2.12 9.97 -15.60
C GLU A 156 -0.74 10.55 -15.26
N MET A 157 0.02 9.78 -14.48
CA MET A 157 1.42 10.03 -14.17
C MET A 157 2.28 8.91 -14.75
N GLU A 158 3.44 9.30 -15.26
CA GLU A 158 4.50 8.42 -15.73
C GLU A 158 5.63 8.38 -14.69
N TYR A 159 6.12 7.19 -14.38
CA TYR A 159 7.19 7.00 -13.41
C TYR A 159 8.39 6.32 -14.05
N MET A 160 9.58 6.82 -13.74
CA MET A 160 10.83 6.34 -14.32
C MET A 160 11.92 6.22 -13.27
N ILE A 161 12.76 5.19 -13.39
CA ILE A 161 13.99 5.05 -12.60
C ILE A 161 15.05 5.92 -13.27
N VAL A 162 15.53 6.94 -12.56
CA VAL A 162 16.47 7.94 -13.08
C VAL A 162 17.92 7.58 -12.72
N ARG A 163 18.14 6.96 -11.54
CA ARG A 163 19.47 6.54 -11.06
C ARG A 163 19.40 5.27 -10.22
N GLY A 164 20.52 4.56 -10.09
CA GLY A 164 20.68 3.40 -9.19
C GLY A 164 20.33 2.05 -9.83
N ASN A 165 20.05 2.02 -11.14
CA ASN A 165 19.69 0.80 -11.89
C ASN A 165 20.61 0.56 -13.08
N GLU A 166 21.88 0.92 -12.95
CA GLU A 166 22.91 0.79 -14.00
C GLU A 166 23.12 -0.67 -14.39
N SER A 167 22.96 -1.58 -13.44
CA SER A 167 23.05 -3.04 -13.65
C SER A 167 21.76 -3.69 -14.17
N GLY A 168 20.68 -2.93 -14.39
CA GLY A 168 19.42 -3.45 -14.93
C GLY A 168 18.75 -4.49 -14.05
N LYS A 169 18.95 -4.43 -12.73
CA LYS A 169 18.35 -5.37 -11.75
C LYS A 169 16.88 -5.09 -11.48
N PHE A 170 16.42 -3.88 -11.79
CA PHE A 170 15.07 -3.40 -11.48
C PHE A 170 14.30 -2.95 -12.72
N GLU A 171 12.98 -2.96 -12.61
CA GLU A 171 12.07 -2.50 -13.65
C GLU A 171 10.82 -1.84 -13.06
N LEU A 172 10.37 -0.74 -13.66
CA LEU A 172 9.05 -0.17 -13.44
C LEU A 172 8.11 -0.61 -14.56
N MET A 173 6.95 -1.15 -14.20
CA MET A 173 5.90 -1.53 -15.15
C MET A 173 4.55 -0.96 -14.72
N LYS A 174 3.82 -0.35 -15.66
CA LYS A 174 2.42 0.09 -15.47
C LYS A 174 1.48 -1.07 -15.78
N LYS A 175 0.61 -1.44 -14.83
CA LYS A 175 -0.48 -2.41 -15.03
C LYS A 175 -1.74 -1.90 -14.33
N HIS A 176 -2.85 -1.80 -15.07
CA HIS A 176 -4.14 -1.28 -14.57
C HIS A 176 -4.01 0.08 -13.85
N GLY A 177 -3.26 1.03 -14.42
CA GLY A 177 -3.07 2.37 -13.84
C GLY A 177 -2.08 2.46 -12.68
N VAL A 178 -1.58 1.33 -12.17
CA VAL A 178 -0.60 1.28 -11.07
C VAL A 178 0.79 0.98 -11.62
N TRP A 179 1.77 1.77 -11.22
CA TRP A 179 3.18 1.51 -11.50
C TRP A 179 3.77 0.65 -10.41
N ALA A 180 4.50 -0.38 -10.79
CA ALA A 180 5.12 -1.28 -9.84
C ALA A 180 6.60 -1.51 -10.16
N LEU A 181 7.43 -1.32 -9.13
CA LEU A 181 8.85 -1.60 -9.15
C LEU A 181 9.05 -3.10 -8.87
N HIS A 182 9.80 -3.78 -9.73
CA HIS A 182 10.06 -5.21 -9.62
C HIS A 182 11.55 -5.52 -9.74
N PHE A 183 11.92 -6.70 -9.24
CA PHE A 183 13.16 -7.36 -9.61
C PHE A 183 13.06 -7.95 -11.02
N LYS A 184 14.00 -7.59 -11.90
CA LYS A 184 14.14 -8.23 -13.22
C LYS A 184 14.65 -9.65 -13.10
N ARG A 185 15.49 -9.96 -12.10
CA ARG A 185 16.06 -11.29 -11.86
C ARG A 185 16.32 -11.49 -10.37
N ARG A 186 16.40 -12.75 -9.95
CA ARG A 186 16.80 -13.11 -8.58
C ARG A 186 18.22 -12.65 -8.29
N LEU A 187 18.42 -12.01 -7.14
CA LEU A 187 19.76 -11.64 -6.68
C LEU A 187 20.49 -12.88 -6.15
N ARG A 188 21.79 -12.97 -6.43
CA ARG A 188 22.66 -14.06 -5.96
C ARG A 188 23.25 -13.81 -4.59
N HIS A 189 23.46 -12.53 -4.25
CA HIS A 189 24.08 -12.11 -3.01
C HIS A 189 23.28 -10.95 -2.40
N PRO A 190 23.30 -10.81 -1.06
CA PRO A 190 22.84 -9.60 -0.38
C PRO A 190 23.53 -8.34 -0.90
N GLY A 191 22.92 -7.18 -0.65
CA GLY A 191 23.45 -5.91 -1.10
C GLY A 191 22.51 -4.74 -0.86
N ALA A 192 23.04 -3.53 -0.95
CA ALA A 192 22.28 -2.29 -0.84
C ALA A 192 22.14 -1.62 -2.21
N PHE A 193 20.97 -1.05 -2.49
CA PHE A 193 20.66 -0.37 -3.73
C PHE A 193 19.96 0.95 -3.44
N ASP A 194 20.47 2.05 -4.00
CA ASP A 194 19.88 3.37 -3.85
C ASP A 194 19.27 3.81 -5.18
N LEU A 195 17.96 3.70 -5.31
CA LEU A 195 17.20 4.04 -6.51
C LEU A 195 16.62 5.46 -6.40
N LEU A 196 16.68 6.20 -7.50
CA LEU A 196 15.96 7.47 -7.65
C LEU A 196 14.83 7.28 -8.67
N ILE A 197 13.58 7.49 -8.24
CA ILE A 197 12.38 7.38 -9.08
C ILE A 197 11.74 8.75 -9.21
N HIS A 198 11.48 9.20 -10.44
CA HIS A 198 10.73 10.41 -10.71
C HIS A 198 9.34 10.09 -11.23
N GLY A 199 8.33 10.81 -10.77
CA GLY A 199 6.97 10.82 -11.30
C GLY A 199 6.68 12.15 -11.99
N ARG A 200 6.22 12.13 -13.23
CA ARG A 200 5.83 13.30 -14.00
C ARG A 200 4.45 13.12 -14.63
N PRO A 201 3.67 14.20 -14.81
CA PRO A 201 2.40 14.14 -15.53
C PRO A 201 2.64 13.68 -16.97
N SER A 202 1.75 12.84 -17.49
CA SER A 202 1.74 12.54 -18.92
C SER A 202 1.49 13.82 -19.72
N LYS A 203 2.09 13.95 -20.92
CA LYS A 203 2.15 15.20 -21.72
C LYS A 203 0.79 15.75 -22.21
N SER A 204 -0.34 15.21 -21.78
CA SER A 204 -1.67 15.65 -22.17
C SER A 204 -2.19 16.78 -21.27
N GLN A 205 -2.05 18.01 -21.78
CA GLN A 205 -2.86 19.22 -21.57
C GLN A 205 -2.83 19.92 -20.19
N GLN A 206 -2.34 21.17 -20.27
CA GLN A 206 -2.41 22.27 -19.30
C GLN A 206 -1.82 22.01 -17.90
N GLU A 207 -0.77 22.77 -17.58
CA GLU A 207 -0.23 22.97 -16.23
C GLU A 207 -1.36 23.35 -15.27
N ASN A 208 -1.97 22.33 -14.67
CA ASN A 208 -2.83 22.54 -13.53
C ASN A 208 -1.95 22.37 -12.29
N ASN A 209 -2.07 23.29 -11.35
CA ASN A 209 -1.26 23.38 -10.13
C ASN A 209 -1.34 22.14 -9.20
N TYR A 210 -2.16 21.15 -9.57
CA TYR A 210 -2.38 19.90 -8.84
C TYR A 210 -1.46 18.76 -9.31
N ASP A 211 -0.82 18.92 -10.46
CA ASP A 211 0.10 17.95 -11.06
C ASP A 211 1.50 18.07 -10.47
N LYS A 212 1.63 17.61 -9.23
CA LYS A 212 2.90 17.75 -8.50
C LYS A 212 3.83 16.59 -8.84
N PRO A 213 5.06 16.87 -9.33
CA PRO A 213 6.01 15.81 -9.62
C PRO A 213 6.41 15.08 -8.32
N LEU A 214 6.76 13.81 -8.45
CA LEU A 214 7.31 13.01 -7.36
C LEU A 214 8.81 12.84 -7.56
N THR A 215 9.58 13.06 -6.51
CA THR A 215 10.96 12.59 -6.40
C THR A 215 11.02 11.60 -5.25
N LEU A 216 11.22 10.32 -5.53
CA LEU A 216 11.26 9.25 -4.52
C LEU A 216 12.67 8.63 -4.50
N ARG A 217 13.33 8.71 -3.34
CA ARG A 217 14.62 8.09 -3.07
C ARG A 217 14.38 6.80 -2.29
N VAL A 218 14.71 5.68 -2.90
CA VAL A 218 14.49 4.35 -2.32
C VAL A 218 15.84 3.73 -1.97
N ARG A 219 16.06 3.46 -0.69
CA ARG A 219 17.18 2.66 -0.20
C ARG A 219 16.70 1.25 0.07
N LEU A 220 17.13 0.30 -0.73
CA LEU A 220 16.78 -1.11 -0.63
C LEU A 220 17.97 -1.90 -0.08
N VAL A 221 17.83 -2.44 1.13
CA VAL A 221 18.83 -3.29 1.76
C VAL A 221 18.36 -4.74 1.69
N VAL A 222 19.06 -5.55 0.91
CA VAL A 222 18.83 -6.98 0.78
C VAL A 222 19.72 -7.68 1.78
N THR A 223 19.11 -8.43 2.70
CA THR A 223 19.78 -9.30 3.67
C THR A 223 19.72 -10.76 3.22
N GLU A 224 20.47 -11.63 3.88
CA GLU A 224 20.26 -13.09 3.78
C GLU A 224 18.79 -13.46 4.06
#